data_AF-A0A7Y1UJL2-F1
#
_entry.id   AF-A0A7Y1UJL2-F1
#
_cell.length_a   1.000
_cell.length_b   1.000
_cell.length_c   1.000
_cell.angle_alpha   90.00
_cell.angle_beta   90.00
_cell.angle_gamma   90.00
#
_symmetry.space_group_name_H-M   'P 1'
#
loop_
_entity.id
_entity.type
_entity.pdbx_description
1 polymer ?
#
loop_
_entity_poly.entity_id
_entity_poly.type
_entity_poly.pdbx_seq_one_letter_code
_entity_poly.pdbx_strand_id
1 'polypeptide(L)' 'MNVDEIKGLPTGEKIQIMEAIWEDFREKFEDTELTAADKALLDERRERVAQGAARLHNWDAVKDALGQNG' A
#
# COMPACT_ATOMS: atom_id res chain seq x y z
N MET A 1 12.03 -17.44 -10.05
CA MET A 1 11.15 -16.74 -11.00
C MET A 1 11.71 -15.35 -11.23
N ASN A 2 11.93 -14.96 -12.48
CA ASN A 2 12.41 -13.63 -12.84
C ASN A 2 11.24 -12.72 -13.26
N VAL A 3 11.50 -11.41 -13.38
CA VAL A 3 10.46 -10.42 -13.70
C VAL A 3 9.84 -10.66 -15.08
N ASP A 4 10.61 -11.17 -16.04
CA ASP A 4 10.14 -11.39 -17.41
C ASP A 4 9.20 -12.60 -17.51
N GLU A 5 9.45 -13.64 -16.70
CA GLU A 5 8.52 -14.75 -16.52
C GLU A 5 7.18 -14.28 -15.93
N ILE A 6 7.21 -13.39 -14.92
CA ILE A 6 5.99 -12.82 -14.32
C ILE A 6 5.18 -12.03 -15.34
N LYS A 7 5.84 -11.25 -16.21
CA LYS A 7 5.16 -10.49 -17.28
C LYS A 7 4.43 -11.40 -18.27
N GLY A 8 4.92 -12.62 -18.49
CA GLY A 8 4.31 -13.62 -19.36
C GLY A 8 3.06 -14.30 -18.80
N LEU A 9 2.80 -14.18 -17.50
CA LEU A 9 1.70 -14.90 -16.85
C LEU A 9 0.32 -14.33 -17.19
N PRO A 10 -0.74 -15.17 -17.14
CA PRO A 10 -2.12 -14.71 -17.12
C PRO A 10 -2.36 -13.70 -15.99
N THR A 11 -3.29 -12.76 -16.20
CA THR A 11 -3.61 -11.72 -15.22
C THR A 11 -4.00 -12.29 -13.85
N GLY A 12 -4.75 -13.40 -13.81
CA GLY A 12 -5.14 -14.06 -12.56
C GLY A 12 -3.94 -14.53 -11.74
N GLU A 13 -2.95 -15.14 -12.39
CA GLU A 13 -1.73 -15.62 -11.73
C GLU A 13 -0.86 -14.46 -11.24
N LYS A 14 -0.81 -13.36 -12.00
CA LYS A 14 -0.13 -12.12 -11.57
C LYS A 14 -0.76 -11.55 -10.30
N ILE A 15 -2.10 -11.56 -10.21
CA ILE A 15 -2.81 -11.09 -9.01
C ILE A 15 -2.51 -11.99 -7.82
N GLN A 16 -2.54 -13.31 -7.99
CA GLN A 16 -2.21 -14.25 -6.91
C GLN A 16 -0.77 -14.09 -6.39
N ILE A 17 0.18 -13.87 -7.30
CA ILE A 17 1.58 -13.61 -6.92
C ILE A 17 1.69 -12.29 -6.15
N MET A 18 0.99 -11.25 -6.60
CA MET A 18 0.97 -9.95 -5.92
C MET A 18 0.37 -10.05 -4.52
N GLU A 19 -0.72 -10.81 -4.35
CA GLU A 19 -1.33 -11.09 -3.04
C GLU A 19 -0.37 -11.83 -2.11
N ALA A 20 0.31 -12.86 -2.61
CA ALA A 20 1.30 -13.61 -1.81
C ALA A 20 2.50 -12.73 -1.39
N ILE A 21 2.99 -11.86 -2.28
CA ILE A 21 4.07 -10.91 -1.96
C ILE A 21 3.60 -9.90 -0.91
N TRP A 22 2.38 -9.38 -1.02
CA TRP A 22 1.84 -8.44 -0.04
C TRP A 22 1.61 -9.07 1.33
N GLU A 23 1.19 -10.33 1.39
CA GLU A 23 1.06 -11.04 2.66
C GLU A 23 2.43 -11.27 3.31
N ASP A 24 3.44 -11.68 2.54
CA ASP A 24 4.82 -11.82 3.04
C ASP A 24 5.40 -10.49 3.56
N PHE A 25 5.09 -9.37 2.89
CA PHE A 25 5.48 -8.05 3.36
C PHE A 25 4.72 -7.61 4.61
N ARG A 26 3.44 -8.00 4.76
CA ARG A 26 2.66 -7.72 5.97
C ARG A 26 3.25 -8.43 7.18
N GLU A 27 3.61 -9.71 7.03
CA GLU A 27 4.22 -10.49 8.11
C GLU A 27 5.57 -9.91 8.55
N LYS A 28 6.35 -9.39 7.62
CA LYS A 28 7.66 -8.76 7.88
C LYS A 28 7.60 -7.26 8.16
N PHE A 29 6.40 -6.68 8.19
CA PHE A 29 6.23 -5.24 8.41
C PHE A 29 6.66 -4.85 9.83
N GLU A 30 6.45 -5.73 10.81
CA GLU A 30 6.92 -5.51 12.20
C GLU A 30 8.45 -5.61 12.32
N ASP A 31 9.09 -6.39 11.44
CA ASP A 31 10.54 -6.60 11.40
C ASP A 31 11.30 -5.55 10.57
N THR A 32 10.57 -4.73 9.80
CA THR A 32 11.18 -3.68 8.98
C THR A 32 11.46 -2.47 9.86
N GLU A 33 12.75 -2.22 10.15
CA GLU A 33 13.16 -0.99 10.83
C GLU A 33 12.80 0.24 9.97
N LEU A 34 11.68 0.89 10.31
CA LEU A 34 11.36 2.21 9.80
C LEU A 34 12.50 3.17 10.17
N THR A 35 13.10 3.82 9.17
CA THR A 35 14.10 4.84 9.44
C THR A 35 13.48 5.94 10.30
N ALA A 36 14.29 6.60 11.13
CA ALA A 36 13.80 7.70 11.96
C ALA A 36 13.15 8.83 11.13
N ALA A 37 13.62 9.04 9.91
CA ALA A 37 13.06 10.01 8.96
C ALA A 37 11.66 9.61 8.48
N ASP A 38 11.46 8.34 8.11
CA ASP A 38 10.16 7.85 7.66
C ASP A 38 9.14 7.87 8.79
N LYS A 39 9.55 7.51 10.01
CA LYS A 39 8.68 7.61 11.19
C LYS A 39 8.25 9.05 11.47
N ALA A 40 9.20 9.99 11.45
CA ALA A 40 8.91 11.41 11.66
C ALA A 40 7.93 11.96 10.61
N LEU A 41 8.08 11.57 9.35
CA LEU A 41 7.16 11.95 8.28
C LEU A 41 5.74 11.40 8.51
N LEU A 42 5.63 10.15 8.94
CA LEU A 42 4.33 9.53 9.23
C LEU A 42 3.64 10.19 10.43
N ASP A 43 4.40 10.54 11.46
CA ASP A 43 3.88 11.23 12.64
C ASP A 43 3.44 12.67 12.31
N GLU A 44 4.20 13.41 11.49
CA GLU A 44 3.78 14.73 10.97
C GLU A 44 2.44 14.63 10.21
N ARG A 45 2.29 13.62 9.36
CA ARG A 45 1.05 13.41 8.60
C ARG A 45 -0.14 13.12 9.51
N ARG A 46 0.07 12.33 10.57
CA ARG A 46 -0.97 12.06 11.59
C ARG A 46 -1.36 13.32 12.35
N GLU A 47 -0.38 14.12 12.73
CA GLU A 47 -0.60 15.38 13.44
C GLU A 47 -1.41 16.37 12.57
N ARG A 48 -1.08 16.49 11.28
CA ARG A 48 -1.85 17.31 10.34
C ARG A 48 -3.30 16.86 10.22
N VAL A 49 -3.58 15.55 10.28
CA VAL A 49 -4.96 15.04 10.30
C VAL A 49 -5.65 15.40 11.63
N ALA A 50 -4.96 15.22 12.77
CA ALA A 50 -5.51 15.55 14.08
C ALA A 50 -5.84 17.05 14.23
N GLN A 51 -5.03 17.91 13.62
CA GLN A 51 -5.24 19.36 13.58
C GLN A 51 -6.29 19.81 12.53
N GLY A 52 -6.85 18.88 11.75
CA GLY A 52 -7.80 19.20 10.68
C GLY A 52 -7.19 19.82 9.43
N ALA A 53 -5.85 19.92 9.35
CA ALA A 53 -5.10 20.44 8.20
C ALA A 53 -4.96 19.41 7.06
N ALA A 54 -5.38 18.17 7.28
CA ALA A 54 -5.46 17.11 6.27
C ALA A 54 -6.67 16.19 6.56
N ARG A 55 -7.24 15.61 5.50
CA ARG A 55 -8.35 14.65 5.61
C ARG A 55 -7.84 13.24 5.41
N LEU A 56 -8.12 12.36 6.37
CA LEU A 56 -7.95 10.92 6.18
C LEU A 56 -9.18 10.40 5.43
N HIS A 57 -8.97 9.82 4.25
CA HIS A 57 -10.03 9.22 3.47
C HIS A 57 -10.18 7.74 3.81
N ASN A 58 -11.43 7.27 3.91
CA ASN A 58 -11.71 5.84 4.01
C ASN A 58 -11.41 5.17 2.67
N TRP A 59 -10.61 4.10 2.70
CA TRP A 59 -10.20 3.34 1.53
C TRP A 59 -11.37 2.80 0.70
N ASP A 60 -12.44 2.33 1.34
CA ASP A 60 -13.62 1.82 0.63
C ASP A 60 -14.34 2.94 -0.11
N ALA A 61 -14.42 4.14 0.49
CA ALA A 61 -15.01 5.32 -0.16
C ALA A 61 -14.15 5.86 -1.32
N VAL A 62 -12.83 5.64 -1.29
CA VAL A 62 -11.91 6.10 -2.35
C VAL A 62 -11.94 5.16 -3.55
N LYS A 63 -12.05 3.84 -3.32
CA LYS A 63 -12.16 2.85 -4.41
C LYS A 63 -13.32 3.14 -5.34
N ASP A 64 -14.48 3.45 -4.77
CA ASP A 64 -15.69 3.78 -5.54
C ASP A 64 -15.48 5.02 -6.41
N ALA A 65 -14.73 6.01 -5.92
CA ALA A 65 -14.41 7.23 -6.66
C ALA A 65 -13.37 7.00 -7.77
N LEU A 66 -12.44 6.06 -7.58
CA LEU A 66 -11.43 5.71 -8.59
C LEU A 66 -11.99 4.80 -9.68
N GLY A 67 -12.92 3.90 -9.34
CA GLY A 67 -13.57 2.97 -10.27
C GLY A 67 -14.56 3.62 -11.25
N GLN A 68 -14.96 4.88 -11.02
CA GLN A 68 -15.87 5.62 -11.91
C GLN A 68 -15.18 6.35 -13.07
N ASN A 69 -13.83 6.35 -13.12
CA ASN A 69 -13.06 6.98 -14.20
C ASN A 69 -12.34 5.94 -15.10
N GLY A 70 -12.82 4.69 -15.14
CA GLY A 70 -12.28 3.60 -15.97
C GLY A 70 -13.21 3.22 -17.10
#